data_AF-A0A9E2YAH9-F1
#
_entry.id   AF-A0A9E2YAH9-F1
#
_cell.length_a   1.000
_cell.length_b   1.000
_cell.length_c   1.000
_cell.angle_alpha   90.00
_cell.angle_beta   90.00
_cell.angle_gamma   90.00
#
_symmetry.space_group_name_H-M   'P 1'
#
loop_
_entity.id
_entity.type
_entity.pdbx_description
1 polymer ?
#
loop_
_entity_poly.entity_id
_entity_poly.type
_entity_poly.pdbx_seq_one_letter_code
_entity_poly.pdbx_strand_id
1 'polypeptide(L)' 'MGQKVNPLGFRVGITEDWKSRWYAPKAAFGDFLGEDFKVRRHIDTKLNRRPPFAAVSDILIE' A
#
# COMPACT_ATOMS: atom_id res chain seq x y z
N MET A 1 -22.26 -17.59 13.67
CA MET A 1 -20.87 -17.61 13.15
C MET A 1 -20.58 -16.23 12.56
N GLY A 2 -19.84 -15.39 13.29
CA GLY A 2 -19.66 -13.96 12.96
C GLY A 2 -18.38 -13.68 12.18
N GLN A 3 -18.47 -12.82 11.17
CA GLN A 3 -17.29 -12.35 10.45
C GLN A 3 -16.48 -11.39 11.33
N LYS A 4 -15.16 -11.62 11.40
CA LYS A 4 -14.24 -10.77 12.16
C LYS A 4 -13.66 -9.69 11.24
N VAL A 5 -13.41 -8.52 11.80
CA VAL A 5 -12.77 -7.39 11.09
C VAL A 5 -11.29 -7.68 10.81
N ASN A 6 -10.75 -7.10 9.74
CA ASN A 6 -9.31 -7.12 9.50
C ASN A 6 -8.58 -6.32 10.58
N PRO A 7 -7.63 -6.92 11.32
CA PRO A 7 -6.94 -6.25 12.42
C PRO A 7 -6.08 -5.07 11.97
N LEU A 8 -5.56 -5.06 10.74
CA LEU A 8 -4.80 -3.93 10.20
C LEU A 8 -5.71 -2.72 10.04
N GLY A 9 -6.82 -2.87 9.32
CA GLY A 9 -7.79 -1.79 9.13
C GLY A 9 -8.39 -1.29 10.45
N PHE A 10 -8.55 -2.17 11.44
CA PHE A 10 -9.03 -1.79 12.77
C PHE A 10 -8.04 -0.92 13.57
N ARG A 11 -6.73 -0.98 13.27
CA ARG A 11 -5.68 -0.30 14.03
C ARG A 11 -5.06 0.91 13.31
N VAL A 12 -5.39 1.10 12.03
CA VAL A 12 -4.91 2.25 11.24
C VAL A 12 -5.36 3.56 11.88
N GLY A 13 -4.41 4.45 12.17
CA GLY A 13 -4.65 5.73 12.82
C GLY A 13 -4.69 5.70 14.36
N ILE A 14 -4.51 4.53 14.99
CA ILE A 14 -4.39 4.39 16.45
C ILE A 14 -3.01 3.83 16.81
N THR A 15 -2.72 2.61 16.34
CA THR A 15 -1.48 1.90 16.65
C THR A 15 -0.65 1.66 15.39
N GLU A 16 -1.31 1.51 14.24
CA GLU A 16 -0.67 1.31 12.94
C GLU A 16 -0.78 2.58 12.08
N ASP A 17 0.27 2.89 11.34
CA ASP A 17 0.33 4.04 10.46
C ASP A 17 -0.20 3.76 9.04
N TRP A 18 -0.49 4.84 8.30
CA TRP A 18 -0.81 4.76 6.87
C TRP A 18 0.44 4.39 6.06
N LYS A 19 0.31 3.41 5.15
CA LYS A 19 1.37 3.03 4.20
C LYS A 19 1.53 4.00 3.02
N SER A 20 0.51 4.81 2.74
CA SER A 20 0.56 5.93 1.79
C SER A 20 0.24 7.21 2.55
N ARG A 21 1.16 8.19 2.55
CA ARG A 21 1.04 9.45 3.29
C ARG A 21 1.21 10.65 2.36
N TRP A 22 0.25 10.84 1.46
CA TRP A 22 0.21 12.00 0.57
C TRP A 22 -1.18 12.64 0.59
N TYR A 23 -1.27 13.90 0.15
CA TYR A 23 -2.51 14.63 0.02
C TYR A 23 -2.72 15.06 -1.43
N ALA A 24 -3.95 14.92 -1.93
CA ALA A 24 -4.31 15.39 -3.25
C ALA A 24 -5.70 16.06 -3.25
N PRO A 25 -5.93 17.04 -4.13
CA PRO A 25 -7.27 17.54 -4.42
C PRO A 25 -8.19 16.41 -4.91
N LYS A 26 -9.49 16.51 -4.62
CA LYS A 26 -10.49 15.50 -5.00
C LYS A 26 -10.45 15.12 -6.49
N ALA A 27 -10.17 16.08 -7.36
CA ALA A 27 -10.06 15.86 -8.81
C ALA A 27 -8.88 14.97 -9.20
N ALA A 28 -7.76 15.03 -8.47
CA ALA A 28 -6.53 14.32 -8.78
C ALA A 28 -6.33 13.04 -7.93
N PHE A 29 -7.13 12.84 -6.88
CA PHE A 29 -7.00 11.69 -5.98
C PHE A 29 -7.09 10.35 -6.71
N GLY A 30 -7.98 10.22 -7.69
CA GLY A 30 -8.14 8.99 -8.46
C GLY A 30 -6.89 8.64 -9.28
N ASP A 31 -6.27 9.64 -9.90
CA ASP A 31 -5.06 9.46 -10.69
C ASP A 31 -3.89 9.06 -9.81
N PHE A 32 -3.66 9.77 -8.70
CA PHE A 32 -2.59 9.44 -7.75
C PHE A 32 -2.77 8.06 -7.12
N LEU A 33 -4.00 7.66 -6.78
CA LEU A 33 -4.26 6.32 -6.28
C LEU A 33 -3.93 5.25 -7.33
N GLY A 34 -4.24 5.52 -8.60
CA GLY A 34 -3.91 4.64 -9.72
C GLY A 34 -2.40 4.52 -9.96
N GLU A 35 -1.67 5.63 -9.85
CA GLU A 35 -0.21 5.66 -9.93
C GLU A 35 0.43 4.87 -8.78
N ASP A 36 -0.03 5.10 -7.55
CA ASP A 36 0.46 4.44 -6.34
C ASP A 36 0.32 2.90 -6.46
N PHE A 37 -0.82 2.42 -6.97
CA PHE A 37 -1.02 1.00 -7.25
C PHE A 37 -0.07 0.45 -8.33
N LYS A 38 0.16 1.21 -9.42
CA LYS A 38 1.08 0.81 -10.50
C LYS A 38 2.51 0.70 -9.99
N VAL A 39 2.97 1.66 -9.18
CA VAL A 39 4.31 1.67 -8.59
C VAL A 39 4.50 0.44 -7.70
N ARG A 40 3.57 0.16 -6.78
CA ARG A 40 3.65 -1.02 -5.91
C ARG A 40 3.69 -2.33 -6.70
N ARG A 41 2.85 -2.46 -7.72
CA ARG A 41 2.84 -3.64 -8.59
C ARG A 41 4.16 -3.81 -9.34
N HIS A 42 4.75 -2.72 -9.82
CA HIS A 42 6.02 -2.76 -10.52
C HIS A 42 7.15 -3.25 -9.60
N ILE A 43 7.23 -2.70 -8.38
CA ILE A 43 8.21 -3.07 -7.37
C ILE A 43 8.07 -4.56 -7.00
N ASP A 44 6.86 -5.02 -6.69
CA ASP A 44 6.61 -6.43 -6.34
C ASP A 44 7.00 -7.37 -7.50
N THR A 45 6.64 -7.02 -8.72
CA THR A 45 6.97 -7.85 -9.90
C THR A 45 8.47 -7.91 -10.15
N LYS A 46 9.18 -6.80 -9.96
CA LYS A 46 10.61 -6.70 -10.24
C LYS A 46 11.47 -7.34 -9.15
N LEU A 47 11.11 -7.15 -7.89
CA LEU A 47 11.97 -7.48 -6.74
C LEU A 47 11.57 -8.75 -6.00
N ASN A 48 10.27 -9.11 -5.99
CA ASN A 48 9.79 -10.29 -5.27
C ASN A 48 9.50 -11.48 -6.20
N ARG A 49 9.06 -11.23 -7.44
CA ARG A 49 8.65 -12.30 -8.36
C ARG A 49 9.73 -12.75 -9.34
N ARG A 50 10.85 -12.04 -9.42
CA ARG A 50 11.98 -12.35 -10.32
C ARG A 50 13.25 -12.55 -9.50
N PRO A 51 14.10 -13.55 -9.85
CA PRO A 51 15.42 -13.69 -9.25
C PRO A 51 16.34 -12.53 -9.68
N PRO A 52 17.24 -12.02 -8.81
CA PRO A 52 17.40 -12.36 -7.39
C PRO A 52 16.28 -11.77 -6.51
N PHE A 53 15.74 -12.57 -5.61
CA PHE A 53 14.64 -12.15 -4.74
C PHE A 53 15.14 -11.22 -3.63
N ALA A 54 14.56 -10.02 -3.55
CA ALA A 54 14.93 -9.03 -2.53
C ALA A 54 14.10 -9.13 -1.23
N ALA A 55 13.01 -9.93 -1.23
CA ALA A 55 12.12 -10.13 -0.08
C ALA A 55 11.62 -8.80 0.54
N VAL A 56 11.04 -7.94 -0.29
CA VAL A 56 10.50 -6.64 0.15
C VAL A 56 9.26 -6.86 1.01
N SER A 57 9.33 -6.46 2.28
CA SER A 57 8.25 -6.63 3.26
C SER A 57 7.15 -5.58 3.14
N ASP A 58 7.52 -4.31 3.02
CA ASP A 58 6.59 -3.17 3.01
C ASP A 58 7.05 -2.07 2.06
N ILE A 59 6.09 -1.35 1.47
CA ILE A 59 6.32 -0.22 0.56
C ILE A 59 5.58 1.00 1.14
N LEU A 60 6.37 1.92 1.69
CA LEU A 60 5.92 3.20 2.22
C LEU A 60 6.07 4.28 1.14
N ILE A 61 5.00 5.03 0.87
CA ILE A 61 4.98 6.09 -0.14
C ILE A 61 4.46 7.35 0.55
N GLU A 62 5.24 8.43 0.48
CA GLU A 62 4.94 9.74 1.07
C GLU A 62 4.90 10.81 -0.01
#